data_AF-A0A8J7PRF4-F1
#
_entry.id   AF-A0A8J7PRF4-F1
#
_cell.length_a   1.000
_cell.length_b   1.000
_cell.length_c   1.000
_cell.angle_alpha   90.00
_cell.angle_beta   90.00
_cell.angle_gamma   90.00
#
_symmetry.space_group_name_H-M   'P 1'
#
loop_
_entity.id
_entity.type
_entity.pdbx_description
1 polymer ?
#
loop_
_entity_poly.entity_id
_entity_poly.type
_entity_poly.pdbx_seq_one_letter_code
_entity_poly.pdbx_strand_id
1 'polypeptide(L)'
;MWRPAALVVLVTALPAAADPPRLSAQPGPDRAVGATVPSFRNDVVPILTRQGCNQGNCHGKGAGQNGFRLSLRGYDPESDYRWITREFNGRRIEAASPEMSLLLRKPSGDAPHEGGRIFDRDSREYRVILDWLKAGAPGPRKDDPKVVRLKLSPGGRVMKPGDQQQLVAEAEFSDGSRRDVTWLTRFDSNDAGMLGVTPEGLVTARRAGETAVRASFQTEVAVAVFTVPYSNKIDPTRFAART
;
A
#
# COMPACT_ATOMS: atom_id res chain seq x y z
N MET A 1 78.37 -19.85 -2.43
CA MET A 1 77.46 -18.81 -1.91
C MET A 1 76.39 -18.57 -2.96
N TRP A 2 75.29 -19.31 -2.92
CA TRP A 2 74.24 -19.33 -3.96
C TRP A 2 72.95 -18.80 -3.32
N ARG A 3 72.38 -17.71 -3.86
CA ARG A 3 71.13 -17.11 -3.36
C ARG A 3 69.96 -17.67 -4.18
N PRO A 4 68.81 -18.03 -3.58
CA PRO A 4 67.67 -18.52 -4.32
C PRO A 4 66.94 -17.35 -5.00
N ALA A 5 66.47 -17.56 -6.22
CA ALA A 5 65.57 -16.64 -6.92
C ALA A 5 64.14 -16.84 -6.37
N ALA A 6 63.53 -15.77 -5.84
CA ALA A 6 62.13 -15.77 -5.45
C ALA A 6 61.26 -15.57 -6.69
N LEU A 7 60.39 -16.54 -6.96
CA LEU A 7 59.35 -16.46 -7.99
C LEU A 7 58.20 -15.60 -7.45
N VAL A 8 58.01 -14.40 -7.99
CA VAL A 8 56.86 -13.55 -7.70
C VAL A 8 55.69 -13.99 -8.57
N VAL A 9 54.66 -14.58 -7.97
CA VAL A 9 53.38 -14.87 -8.63
C VAL A 9 52.55 -13.59 -8.63
N LEU A 10 52.35 -12.99 -9.81
CA LEU A 10 51.42 -11.89 -9.99
C LEU A 10 49.99 -12.47 -9.98
N VAL A 11 49.26 -12.28 -8.88
CA VAL A 11 47.82 -12.52 -8.84
C VAL A 11 47.13 -11.31 -9.46
N THR A 12 46.66 -11.44 -10.70
CA THR A 12 45.80 -10.44 -11.33
C THR A 12 44.40 -10.55 -10.73
N ALA A 13 44.01 -9.55 -9.93
CA ALA A 13 42.65 -9.43 -9.43
C ALA A 13 41.69 -9.18 -10.61
N LEU A 14 40.70 -10.05 -10.77
CA LEU A 14 39.54 -9.79 -11.63
C LEU A 14 38.78 -8.56 -11.07
N PRO A 15 38.37 -7.61 -11.92
CA PRO A 15 37.56 -6.49 -11.46
C PRO A 15 36.22 -7.02 -10.94
N ALA A 16 35.82 -6.56 -9.76
CA ALA A 16 34.51 -6.83 -9.19
C ALA A 16 33.42 -6.37 -10.18
N ALA A 17 32.43 -7.23 -10.43
CA ALA A 17 31.27 -6.89 -11.22
C ALA A 17 30.56 -5.70 -10.57
N ALA A 18 30.35 -4.64 -11.34
CA ALA A 18 29.63 -3.46 -10.87
C ALA A 18 28.18 -3.85 -10.51
N ASP A 19 27.71 -3.38 -9.35
CA ASP A 19 26.31 -3.50 -8.95
C ASP A 19 25.40 -2.92 -10.05
N PRO A 20 24.30 -3.60 -10.42
CA PRO A 20 23.31 -3.00 -11.31
C PRO A 20 22.74 -1.73 -10.66
N PRO A 21 22.45 -0.68 -11.44
CA PRO A 21 21.93 0.56 -10.88
C PRO A 21 20.63 0.28 -10.14
N ARG A 22 20.61 0.61 -8.84
CA ARG A 22 19.37 0.69 -8.09
C ARG A 22 18.50 1.72 -8.80
N LEU A 23 17.42 1.28 -9.43
CA LEU A 23 16.37 2.19 -9.90
C LEU A 23 15.88 2.92 -8.65
N SER A 24 16.33 4.16 -8.47
CA SER A 24 15.66 5.06 -7.56
C SER A 24 14.26 5.24 -8.14
N ALA A 25 13.25 4.74 -7.43
CA ALA A 25 11.88 5.14 -7.66
C ALA A 25 11.86 6.65 -7.41
N GLN A 26 12.01 7.44 -8.47
CA GLN A 26 11.76 8.86 -8.38
C GLN A 26 10.28 8.98 -8.00
N PRO A 27 9.95 9.66 -6.89
CA PRO A 27 8.57 10.01 -6.64
C PRO A 27 8.08 10.76 -7.88
N GLY A 28 7.00 10.25 -8.49
CA GLY A 28 6.33 10.95 -9.58
C GLY A 28 6.03 12.39 -9.18
N PRO A 29 5.89 13.33 -10.13
CA PRO A 29 5.77 14.74 -9.81
C PRO A 29 4.53 14.96 -8.94
N ASP A 30 4.76 15.13 -7.63
CA ASP A 30 3.84 15.77 -6.71
C ASP A 30 3.72 17.22 -7.20
N ARG A 31 2.82 17.43 -8.17
CA ARG A 31 2.32 18.76 -8.48
C ARG A 31 1.62 19.24 -7.21
N ALA A 32 2.25 20.18 -6.52
CA ALA A 32 1.63 21.01 -5.50
C ALA A 32 0.45 21.77 -6.14
N VAL A 33 -0.72 21.15 -6.16
CA VAL A 33 -2.00 21.82 -6.24
C VAL A 33 -2.20 22.48 -4.87
N GLY A 34 -2.48 23.79 -4.83
CA GLY A 34 -2.58 24.58 -3.60
C GLY A 34 -3.30 23.78 -2.51
N ALA A 35 -2.63 23.59 -1.35
CA ALA A 35 -2.92 22.51 -0.41
C ALA A 35 -4.42 22.41 -0.09
N THR A 36 -5.10 21.50 -0.79
CA THR A 36 -6.51 21.23 -0.57
C THR A 36 -6.63 20.51 0.76
N VAL A 37 -7.50 21.02 1.65
CA VAL A 37 -7.80 20.37 2.93
C VAL A 37 -8.16 18.90 2.68
N PRO A 38 -7.51 17.94 3.37
CA PRO A 38 -7.81 16.53 3.15
C PRO A 38 -9.28 16.20 3.40
N SER A 39 -9.86 15.38 2.52
CA SER A 39 -11.21 14.85 2.65
C SER A 39 -11.22 13.70 3.67
N PHE A 40 -12.18 13.72 4.60
CA PHE A 40 -12.35 12.59 5.50
C PHE A 40 -12.66 11.30 4.73
N ARG A 41 -13.54 11.37 3.72
CA ARG A 41 -13.92 10.22 2.89
C ARG A 41 -12.78 9.73 2.01
N ASN A 42 -12.11 10.62 1.30
CA ASN A 42 -11.21 10.23 0.22
C ASN A 42 -9.73 10.17 0.61
N ASP A 43 -9.36 10.71 1.77
CA ASP A 43 -7.97 10.74 2.24
C ASP A 43 -7.82 10.05 3.61
N VAL A 44 -8.62 10.43 4.62
CA VAL A 44 -8.49 9.89 5.99
C VAL A 44 -8.96 8.44 6.09
N VAL A 45 -10.19 8.12 5.66
CA VAL A 45 -10.74 6.76 5.74
C VAL A 45 -9.88 5.73 4.96
N PRO A 46 -9.36 6.03 3.76
CA PRO A 46 -8.45 5.14 3.05
C PRO A 46 -7.14 4.88 3.82
N ILE A 47 -6.56 5.87 4.50
CA ILE A 47 -5.40 5.66 5.37
C ILE A 47 -5.75 4.67 6.49
N LEU A 48 -6.84 4.89 7.21
CA LEU A 48 -7.29 3.99 8.30
C LEU A 48 -7.52 2.56 7.78
N THR A 49 -8.00 2.43 6.55
CA THR A 49 -8.25 1.14 5.90
C THR A 49 -6.97 0.43 5.50
N ARG A 50 -6.08 1.17 4.84
CA ARG A 50 -4.79 0.69 4.33
C ARG A 50 -3.84 0.28 5.45
N GLN A 51 -3.93 0.96 6.59
CA GLN A 51 -3.16 0.67 7.80
C GLN A 51 -3.83 -0.35 8.72
N GLY A 52 -5.00 -0.86 8.34
CA GLY A 52 -5.66 -1.97 9.04
C GLY A 52 -6.46 -1.58 10.28
N CYS A 53 -6.62 -0.28 10.59
CA CYS A 53 -7.31 0.18 11.80
C CYS A 53 -8.77 -0.29 11.86
N ASN A 54 -9.45 -0.28 10.72
CA ASN A 54 -10.87 -0.63 10.58
C ASN A 54 -11.11 -2.07 10.07
N GLN A 55 -10.17 -2.97 10.34
CA GLN A 55 -10.33 -4.41 10.05
C GLN A 55 -11.04 -5.11 11.21
N GLY A 56 -11.64 -6.27 10.94
CA GLY A 56 -12.48 -6.99 11.91
C GLY A 56 -11.75 -7.47 13.18
N ASN A 57 -10.43 -7.58 13.15
CA ASN A 57 -9.61 -7.90 14.33
C ASN A 57 -9.31 -6.68 15.23
N CYS A 58 -9.52 -5.46 14.73
CA CYS A 58 -9.22 -4.20 15.43
C CYS A 58 -10.52 -3.40 15.68
N HIS A 59 -10.62 -2.18 15.15
CA HIS A 59 -11.79 -1.31 15.36
C HIS A 59 -12.94 -1.59 14.39
N GLY A 60 -12.74 -2.42 13.36
CA GLY A 60 -13.72 -2.72 12.31
C GLY A 60 -14.80 -3.74 12.69
N LYS A 61 -14.74 -4.36 13.87
CA LYS A 61 -15.81 -5.25 14.36
C LYS A 61 -16.98 -4.44 14.91
N GLY A 62 -18.20 -4.99 14.85
CA GLY A 62 -19.42 -4.23 15.19
C GLY A 62 -19.42 -3.58 16.58
N ALA A 63 -18.80 -4.21 17.59
CA ALA A 63 -18.64 -3.66 18.94
C ALA A 63 -17.43 -2.72 19.09
N GLY A 64 -16.53 -2.67 18.11
CA GLY A 64 -15.22 -2.02 18.22
C GLY A 64 -14.26 -2.71 19.19
N GLN A 65 -13.13 -2.06 19.45
CA GLN A 65 -12.13 -2.47 20.43
C GLN A 65 -11.96 -1.37 21.48
N ASN A 66 -12.03 -1.73 22.76
CA ASN A 66 -11.80 -0.83 23.89
C ASN A 66 -12.65 0.47 23.83
N GLY A 67 -13.93 0.32 23.48
CA GLY A 67 -14.87 1.44 23.38
C GLY A 67 -14.64 2.35 22.16
N PHE A 68 -13.90 1.91 21.14
CA PHE A 68 -13.76 2.62 19.87
C PHE A 68 -14.04 1.69 18.69
N ARG A 69 -14.92 2.13 17.80
CA ARG A 69 -15.32 1.39 16.59
C ARG A 69 -15.17 2.26 15.34
N LEU A 70 -14.93 1.55 14.24
CA LEU A 70 -14.94 2.03 12.87
C LEU A 70 -15.74 1.02 12.04
N SER A 71 -16.28 1.48 10.92
CA SER A 71 -17.01 0.69 9.96
C SER A 71 -16.03 -0.26 9.27
N LEU A 72 -16.44 -1.51 9.05
CA LEU A 72 -15.56 -2.53 8.48
C LEU A 72 -15.05 -2.08 7.10
N ARG A 73 -13.73 -1.87 6.96
CA ARG A 73 -13.10 -1.36 5.73
C ARG A 73 -13.64 0.01 5.26
N GLY A 74 -14.21 0.81 6.16
CA GLY A 74 -14.58 2.20 5.87
C GLY A 74 -15.85 2.34 5.02
N TYR A 75 -16.77 1.37 5.09
CA TYR A 75 -18.00 1.37 4.29
C TYR A 75 -19.01 2.47 4.68
N ASP A 76 -18.92 3.02 5.89
CA ASP A 76 -19.79 4.09 6.41
C ASP A 76 -18.97 5.26 6.99
N PRO A 77 -18.41 6.13 6.13
CA PRO A 77 -17.63 7.30 6.55
C PRO A 77 -18.40 8.28 7.44
N GLU A 78 -19.71 8.39 7.28
CA GLU A 78 -20.57 9.26 8.07
C GLU A 78 -20.61 8.81 9.54
N SER A 79 -20.77 7.51 9.80
CA SER A 79 -20.68 6.99 11.15
C SER A 79 -19.26 7.00 11.70
N ASP A 80 -18.26 6.67 10.88
CA ASP A 80 -16.84 6.74 11.27
C ASP A 80 -16.45 8.13 11.75
N TYR A 81 -16.87 9.16 11.01
CA TYR A 81 -16.65 10.54 11.39
C TYR A 81 -17.25 10.86 12.76
N ARG A 82 -18.51 10.45 13.01
CA ARG A 82 -19.16 10.70 14.32
C ARG A 82 -18.47 9.95 15.46
N TRP A 83 -18.05 8.71 15.24
CA TRP A 83 -17.36 7.91 16.26
C TRP A 83 -15.96 8.46 16.59
N ILE A 84 -15.25 8.96 15.58
CA ILE A 84 -13.97 9.63 15.80
C ILE A 84 -14.17 10.97 16.51
N THR A 85 -15.08 11.80 16.04
CA THR A 85 -15.11 13.23 16.40
C THR A 85 -16.09 13.61 17.51
N ARG A 86 -17.06 12.74 17.87
CA ARG A 86 -18.16 13.08 18.81
C ARG A 86 -18.32 12.09 19.95
N GLU A 87 -18.19 10.79 19.71
CA GLU A 87 -18.39 9.79 20.79
C GLU A 87 -17.45 10.02 21.98
N PHE A 88 -17.94 9.71 23.18
CA PHE A 88 -17.23 9.95 24.45
C PHE A 88 -16.77 11.41 24.60
N ASN A 89 -17.67 12.35 24.30
CA ASN A 89 -17.45 13.79 24.39
C ASN A 89 -16.24 14.27 23.57
N GLY A 90 -15.98 13.65 22.41
CA GLY A 90 -14.92 14.06 21.48
C GLY A 90 -13.50 13.79 21.96
N ARG A 91 -13.29 12.97 23.01
CA ARG A 91 -11.99 12.70 23.66
C ARG A 91 -10.84 12.22 22.76
N ARG A 92 -11.10 11.94 21.48
CA ARG A 92 -10.10 11.45 20.51
C ARG A 92 -9.44 12.57 19.73
N ILE A 93 -10.05 13.76 19.70
CA ILE A 93 -9.55 14.94 19.02
C ILE A 93 -9.25 16.03 20.05
N GLU A 94 -8.03 16.53 20.02
CA GLU A 94 -7.61 17.73 20.76
C GLU A 94 -7.58 18.89 19.77
N ALA A 95 -8.62 19.72 19.78
CA ALA A 95 -8.80 20.78 18.80
C ALA A 95 -7.78 21.92 18.99
N ALA A 96 -7.36 22.19 20.22
CA ALA A 96 -6.38 23.25 20.52
C ALA A 96 -4.95 22.84 20.17
N SER A 97 -4.66 21.54 20.13
CA SER A 97 -3.36 20.98 19.80
C SER A 97 -3.55 19.68 18.99
N PRO A 98 -3.80 19.77 17.68
CA PRO A 98 -4.12 18.63 16.81
C PRO A 98 -3.18 17.42 16.95
N GLU A 99 -1.88 17.66 17.08
CA GLU A 99 -0.85 16.63 17.30
C GLU A 99 -1.02 15.84 18.62
N MET A 100 -1.76 16.39 19.58
CA MET A 100 -2.07 15.74 20.86
C MET A 100 -3.29 14.83 20.79
N SER A 101 -4.00 14.82 19.65
CA SER A 101 -5.17 13.95 19.42
C SER A 101 -4.79 12.47 19.55
N LEU A 102 -5.60 11.70 20.28
CA LEU A 102 -5.40 10.25 20.40
C LEU A 102 -5.45 9.54 19.03
N LEU A 103 -6.15 10.12 18.05
CA LEU A 103 -6.20 9.63 16.68
C LEU A 103 -4.82 9.61 15.99
N LEU A 104 -3.88 10.46 16.41
CA LEU A 104 -2.50 10.46 15.95
C LEU A 104 -1.58 9.72 16.92
N ARG A 105 -1.69 10.02 18.22
CA ARG A 105 -0.75 9.54 19.24
C ARG A 105 -0.77 8.03 19.43
N LYS A 106 -1.93 7.38 19.30
CA LYS A 106 -2.02 5.92 19.44
C LYS A 106 -1.36 5.21 18.26
N PRO A 107 -1.72 5.50 16.99
CA PRO A 107 -1.03 4.91 15.84
C PRO A 107 0.47 5.25 15.74
N SER A 108 0.90 6.43 16.20
CA SER A 108 2.32 6.82 16.19
C SER A 108 3.17 6.21 17.31
N GLY A 109 2.53 5.60 18.31
CA GLY A 109 3.21 5.07 19.50
C GLY A 109 3.50 6.12 20.59
N ASP A 110 3.04 7.36 20.45
CA ASP A 110 3.15 8.43 21.46
C ASP A 110 2.15 8.26 22.63
N ALA A 111 1.30 7.25 22.56
CA ALA A 111 0.39 6.80 23.61
C ALA A 111 0.19 5.28 23.52
N PRO A 112 -0.11 4.59 24.65
CA PRO A 112 -0.34 3.14 24.63
C PRO A 112 -1.44 2.71 23.65
N HIS A 113 -1.10 1.76 22.79
CA HIS A 113 -1.98 1.16 21.81
C HIS A 113 -1.67 -0.34 21.69
N GLU A 114 -2.67 -1.20 21.93
CA GLU A 114 -2.50 -2.66 21.87
C GLU A 114 -2.03 -3.15 20.50
N GLY A 115 -2.44 -2.47 19.42
CA GLY A 115 -1.98 -2.76 18.06
C GLY A 115 -0.53 -2.34 17.78
N GLY A 116 0.18 -1.80 18.77
CA GLY A 116 1.53 -1.27 18.60
C GLY A 116 1.56 0.02 17.77
N ARG A 117 2.78 0.38 17.33
CA ARG A 117 3.00 1.49 16.39
C ARG A 117 2.59 1.05 14.99
N ILE A 118 1.76 1.86 14.34
CA ILE A 118 1.20 1.61 13.00
C ILE A 118 1.90 2.45 11.93
N PHE A 119 2.18 3.73 12.19
CA PHE A 119 2.92 4.61 11.28
C PHE A 119 3.78 5.62 12.05
N ASP A 120 4.83 6.13 11.42
CA ASP A 120 5.76 7.10 12.02
C ASP A 120 5.25 8.54 11.96
N ARG A 121 5.81 9.44 12.77
CA ARG A 121 5.41 10.86 12.83
C ARG A 121 5.78 11.65 11.57
N ASP A 122 6.79 11.22 10.84
CA ASP A 122 7.24 11.79 9.56
C ASP A 122 6.55 11.15 8.34
N SER A 123 5.75 10.10 8.56
CA SER A 123 4.99 9.42 7.51
C SER A 123 3.99 10.34 6.78
N ARG A 124 3.61 9.94 5.58
CA ARG A 124 2.60 10.66 4.78
C ARG A 124 1.24 10.58 5.46
N GLU A 125 0.92 9.43 6.04
CA GLU A 125 -0.31 9.12 6.75
C GLU A 125 -0.51 10.06 7.94
N TYR A 126 0.53 10.21 8.77
CA TYR A 126 0.50 11.12 9.92
C TYR A 126 0.23 12.55 9.48
N ARG A 127 0.93 13.02 8.45
CA ARG A 127 0.78 14.39 7.92
C ARG A 127 -0.63 14.65 7.39
N VAL A 128 -1.19 13.74 6.59
CA VAL A 128 -2.55 13.90 6.06
C VAL A 128 -3.61 13.94 7.17
N ILE A 129 -3.51 13.07 8.17
CA ILE A 129 -4.44 13.09 9.31
C ILE A 129 -4.26 14.36 10.14
N LEU A 130 -3.02 14.80 10.36
CA LEU A 130 -2.72 16.04 11.08
C LEU A 130 -3.27 17.27 10.36
N ASP A 131 -3.08 17.36 9.04
CA ASP A 131 -3.58 18.49 8.24
C ASP A 131 -5.11 18.52 8.23
N TRP A 132 -5.77 17.36 8.18
CA TRP A 132 -7.23 17.27 8.38
C TRP A 132 -7.67 17.76 9.76
N LEU A 133 -6.96 17.38 10.83
CA LEU A 133 -7.26 17.84 12.20
C LEU A 133 -7.03 19.35 12.34
N LYS A 134 -5.93 19.88 11.81
CA LYS A 134 -5.60 21.32 11.80
C LYS A 134 -6.64 22.15 11.04
N ALA A 135 -7.27 21.58 10.02
CA ALA A 135 -8.37 22.21 9.30
C ALA A 135 -9.73 22.14 10.05
N GLY A 136 -9.73 21.72 11.33
CA GLY A 136 -10.94 21.60 12.15
C GLY A 136 -11.69 20.29 11.96
N ALA A 137 -11.03 19.26 11.42
CA ALA A 137 -11.62 17.94 11.17
C ALA A 137 -12.96 18.03 10.41
N PRO A 138 -13.01 18.60 9.19
CA PRO A 138 -14.23 18.69 8.41
C PRO A 138 -14.78 17.29 8.11
N GLY A 139 -16.09 17.10 8.30
CA GLY A 139 -16.76 15.83 8.03
C GLY A 139 -17.02 15.58 6.56
N PRO A 140 -17.48 14.36 6.20
CA PRO A 140 -17.95 14.05 4.86
C PRO A 140 -18.99 15.05 4.38
N ARG A 141 -18.86 15.48 3.13
CA ARG A 141 -19.85 16.33 2.47
C ARG A 141 -20.71 15.51 1.52
N LYS A 142 -21.92 16.00 1.23
CA LYS A 142 -22.84 15.31 0.30
C LYS A 142 -22.29 15.26 -1.13
N ASP A 143 -21.51 16.26 -1.49
CA ASP A 143 -20.86 16.46 -2.78
C ASP A 143 -19.42 15.94 -2.83
N ASP A 144 -18.93 15.26 -1.76
CA ASP A 144 -17.64 14.58 -1.83
C ASP A 144 -17.66 13.56 -2.99
N PRO A 145 -16.68 13.61 -3.91
CA PRO A 145 -16.61 12.67 -5.02
C PRO A 145 -16.51 11.24 -4.50
N LYS A 146 -17.34 10.33 -5.02
CA LYS A 146 -17.28 8.91 -4.68
C LYS A 146 -16.40 8.20 -5.68
N VAL A 147 -15.58 7.26 -5.23
CA VAL A 147 -14.86 6.41 -6.18
C VAL A 147 -15.88 5.60 -6.99
N VAL A 148 -15.66 5.49 -8.29
CA VAL A 148 -16.52 4.73 -9.22
C VAL A 148 -15.75 3.67 -9.99
N ARG A 149 -14.41 3.73 -9.99
CA ARG A 149 -13.55 2.73 -10.62
C ARG A 149 -12.15 2.74 -10.06
N LEU A 150 -11.54 1.56 -9.97
CA LEU A 150 -10.10 1.37 -9.75
C LEU A 150 -9.48 0.67 -10.96
N LYS A 151 -8.32 1.15 -11.43
CA LYS A 151 -7.55 0.54 -12.51
C LYS A 151 -6.11 0.29 -12.08
N LEU A 152 -5.53 -0.80 -12.59
CA LEU A 152 -4.11 -1.11 -12.42
C LEU A 152 -3.36 -0.92 -13.74
N SER A 153 -2.25 -0.20 -13.68
CA SER A 153 -1.37 0.02 -14.83
C SER A 153 0.11 -0.02 -14.43
N PRO A 154 0.98 -0.70 -15.20
CA PRO A 154 0.65 -1.72 -16.19
C PRO A 154 -0.17 -2.87 -15.58
N GLY A 155 -1.00 -3.51 -16.39
CA GLY A 155 -1.81 -4.65 -15.96
C GLY A 155 -0.99 -5.95 -15.84
N GLY A 156 -1.70 -7.07 -15.81
CA GLY A 156 -1.10 -8.40 -15.83
C GLY A 156 -0.26 -8.68 -17.08
N ARG A 157 0.77 -9.53 -16.95
CA ARG A 157 1.61 -9.96 -18.07
C ARG A 157 2.24 -11.34 -17.86
N VAL A 158 2.82 -11.88 -18.93
CA VAL A 158 3.73 -13.03 -18.86
C VAL A 158 5.09 -12.58 -18.31
N MET A 159 5.64 -13.33 -17.36
CA MET A 159 6.88 -13.04 -16.65
C MET A 159 7.80 -14.26 -16.63
N LYS A 160 9.08 -14.03 -16.31
CA LYS A 160 10.07 -15.06 -15.95
C LYS A 160 10.35 -15.02 -14.44
N PRO A 161 10.81 -16.12 -13.82
CA PRO A 161 11.29 -16.07 -12.44
C PRO A 161 12.36 -14.98 -12.26
N GLY A 162 12.22 -14.16 -11.23
CA GLY A 162 13.08 -13.00 -10.96
C GLY A 162 12.58 -11.68 -11.58
N ASP A 163 11.66 -11.71 -12.55
CA ASP A 163 11.11 -10.48 -13.12
C ASP A 163 10.33 -9.69 -12.06
N GLN A 164 10.39 -8.36 -12.19
CA GLN A 164 9.63 -7.43 -11.37
C GLN A 164 8.73 -6.53 -12.21
N GLN A 165 7.66 -6.02 -11.60
CA GLN A 165 6.81 -4.99 -12.20
C GLN A 165 6.19 -4.11 -11.11
N GLN A 166 6.29 -2.79 -11.27
CA GLN A 166 5.56 -1.84 -10.44
C GLN A 166 4.11 -1.73 -10.93
N LEU A 167 3.15 -1.86 -10.02
CA LEU A 167 1.75 -1.52 -10.26
C LEU A 167 1.46 -0.10 -9.79
N VAL A 168 0.72 0.65 -10.61
CA VAL A 168 0.10 1.93 -10.22
C VAL A 168 -1.41 1.70 -10.15
N ALA A 169 -2.03 2.15 -9.06
CA ALA A 169 -3.47 2.11 -8.88
C ALA A 169 -4.06 3.52 -9.11
N GLU A 170 -4.85 3.66 -10.17
CA GLU A 170 -5.56 4.90 -10.50
C GLU A 170 -7.05 4.76 -10.15
N ALA A 171 -7.56 5.66 -9.33
CA ALA A 171 -8.98 5.76 -9.00
C ALA A 171 -9.65 6.83 -9.87
N GLU A 172 -10.83 6.51 -10.40
CA GLU A 172 -11.75 7.43 -11.06
C GLU A 172 -12.91 7.74 -10.11
N PHE A 173 -13.28 9.01 -10.01
CA PHE A 173 -14.32 9.49 -9.10
C PHE A 173 -15.56 9.97 -9.86
N SER A 174 -16.68 10.10 -9.15
CA SER A 174 -17.99 10.47 -9.68
C SER A 174 -18.05 11.87 -10.28
N ASP A 175 -17.10 12.74 -9.94
CA ASP A 175 -16.92 14.08 -10.53
C ASP A 175 -16.06 14.07 -11.80
N GLY A 176 -15.64 12.88 -12.27
CA GLY A 176 -14.77 12.70 -13.42
C GLY A 176 -13.28 12.86 -13.11
N SER A 177 -12.91 13.23 -11.88
CA SER A 177 -11.50 13.34 -11.49
C SER A 177 -10.83 11.97 -11.43
N ARG A 178 -9.52 11.96 -11.64
CA ARG A 178 -8.67 10.76 -11.53
C ARG A 178 -7.49 11.04 -10.62
N ARG A 179 -7.15 10.07 -9.78
CA ARG A 179 -6.06 10.19 -8.80
C ARG A 179 -5.24 8.91 -8.74
N ASP A 180 -3.92 9.06 -8.66
CA ASP A 180 -3.06 7.99 -8.19
C ASP A 180 -3.34 7.74 -6.71
N VAL A 181 -3.80 6.53 -6.41
CA VAL A 181 -4.13 6.05 -5.07
C VAL A 181 -3.26 4.86 -4.67
N THR A 182 -2.14 4.62 -5.35
CA THR A 182 -1.24 3.48 -5.13
C THR A 182 -0.86 3.35 -3.65
N TRP A 183 -0.46 4.45 -3.02
CA TRP A 183 -0.05 4.49 -1.62
C TRP A 183 -1.22 4.26 -0.62
N LEU A 184 -2.46 4.46 -1.05
CA LEU A 184 -3.67 4.17 -0.27
C LEU A 184 -4.26 2.79 -0.59
N THR A 185 -3.74 2.13 -1.62
CA THR A 185 -4.27 0.87 -2.14
C THR A 185 -3.68 -0.29 -1.39
N ARG A 186 -4.54 -1.23 -0.98
CA ARG A 186 -4.10 -2.50 -0.42
C ARG A 186 -3.89 -3.49 -1.57
N PHE A 187 -2.68 -4.03 -1.66
CA PHE A 187 -2.32 -5.10 -2.60
C PHE A 187 -2.20 -6.43 -1.88
N ASP A 188 -2.80 -7.48 -2.43
CA ASP A 188 -2.70 -8.85 -1.94
C ASP A 188 -2.44 -9.79 -3.13
N SER A 189 -1.49 -10.72 -2.99
CA SER A 189 -1.28 -11.80 -3.98
C SER A 189 -2.04 -13.05 -3.56
N ASN A 190 -2.74 -13.68 -4.51
CA ASN A 190 -3.45 -14.94 -4.27
C ASN A 190 -2.50 -16.13 -4.02
N ASP A 191 -1.29 -16.10 -4.57
CA ASP A 191 -0.21 -17.04 -4.25
C ASP A 191 1.12 -16.27 -4.10
N ALA A 192 1.43 -15.86 -2.87
CA ALA A 192 2.67 -15.18 -2.55
C ALA A 192 3.93 -16.06 -2.75
N GLY A 193 3.79 -17.39 -2.77
CA GLY A 193 4.88 -18.32 -3.07
C GLY A 193 5.26 -18.31 -4.55
N MET A 194 4.28 -18.04 -5.43
CA MET A 194 4.48 -17.90 -6.87
C MET A 194 4.83 -16.46 -7.28
N LEU A 195 4.10 -15.47 -6.75
CA LEU A 195 4.24 -14.05 -7.08
C LEU A 195 4.11 -13.21 -5.81
N GLY A 196 5.18 -12.57 -5.38
CA GLY A 196 5.12 -11.61 -4.28
C GLY A 196 4.58 -10.26 -4.76
N VAL A 197 3.94 -9.50 -3.88
CA VAL A 197 3.61 -8.09 -4.08
C VAL A 197 3.95 -7.31 -2.81
N THR A 198 4.65 -6.18 -2.93
CA THR A 198 4.95 -5.30 -1.79
C THR A 198 3.76 -4.37 -1.50
N PRO A 199 3.70 -3.74 -0.31
CA PRO A 199 2.67 -2.77 0.01
C PRO A 199 2.63 -1.55 -0.94
N GLU A 200 3.74 -1.24 -1.62
CA GLU A 200 3.88 -0.18 -2.61
C GLU A 200 3.47 -0.63 -4.02
N GLY A 201 3.08 -1.89 -4.20
CA GLY A 201 2.64 -2.44 -5.49
C GLY A 201 3.76 -3.05 -6.34
N LEU A 202 4.96 -3.30 -5.80
CA LEU A 202 6.03 -3.96 -6.55
C LEU A 202 5.79 -5.46 -6.57
N VAL A 203 5.51 -5.99 -7.77
CA VAL A 203 5.31 -7.42 -8.04
C VAL A 203 6.66 -8.08 -8.32
N THR A 204 6.89 -9.28 -7.79
CA THR A 204 8.09 -10.10 -8.06
C THR A 204 7.72 -11.56 -8.33
N ALA A 205 8.07 -12.06 -9.52
CA ALA A 205 7.85 -13.45 -9.92
C ALA A 205 8.89 -14.37 -9.27
N ARG A 206 8.44 -15.44 -8.60
CA ARG A 206 9.30 -16.36 -7.84
C ARG A 206 9.43 -17.72 -8.50
N ARG A 207 8.33 -18.26 -9.03
CA ARG A 207 8.30 -19.58 -9.70
C ARG A 207 7.22 -19.63 -10.78
N ALA A 208 7.23 -20.71 -11.55
CA ALA A 208 6.22 -20.97 -12.57
C ALA A 208 4.82 -21.16 -11.98
N GLY A 209 3.80 -20.75 -12.75
CA GLY A 209 2.38 -20.82 -12.39
C GLY A 209 1.59 -19.68 -13.02
N GLU A 210 0.33 -19.55 -12.62
CA GLU A 210 -0.51 -18.39 -12.91
C GLU A 210 -1.19 -17.94 -11.61
N THR A 211 -1.17 -16.65 -11.32
CA THR A 211 -1.83 -16.10 -10.14
C THR A 211 -2.29 -14.66 -10.38
N ALA A 212 -3.09 -14.14 -9.45
CA ALA A 212 -3.61 -12.79 -9.50
C ALA A 212 -3.09 -11.96 -8.33
N VAL A 213 -2.81 -10.69 -8.61
CA VAL A 213 -2.70 -9.62 -7.61
C VAL A 213 -4.02 -8.88 -7.56
N ARG A 214 -4.62 -8.82 -6.38
CA ARG A 214 -5.80 -8.02 -6.08
C ARG A 214 -5.36 -6.68 -5.49
N ALA A 215 -5.95 -5.60 -5.97
CA ALA A 215 -5.83 -4.26 -5.42
C ALA A 215 -7.19 -3.79 -4.92
N SER A 216 -7.24 -3.14 -3.75
CA SER A 216 -8.47 -2.59 -3.19
C SER A 216 -8.29 -1.17 -2.66
N PHE A 217 -9.23 -0.30 -3.00
CA PHE A 217 -9.29 1.09 -2.56
C PHE A 217 -10.76 1.50 -2.38
N GLN A 218 -11.14 1.85 -1.15
CA GLN A 218 -12.54 2.06 -0.75
C GLN A 218 -13.45 0.89 -1.19
N THR A 219 -14.50 1.15 -1.98
CA THR A 219 -15.44 0.13 -2.47
C THR A 219 -14.93 -0.62 -3.70
N GLU A 220 -13.88 -0.13 -4.35
CA GLU A 220 -13.43 -0.64 -5.63
C GLU A 220 -12.31 -1.66 -5.50
N VAL A 221 -12.34 -2.63 -6.40
CA VAL A 221 -11.35 -3.70 -6.50
C VAL A 221 -10.90 -3.81 -7.95
N ALA A 222 -9.59 -3.89 -8.16
CA ALA A 222 -8.97 -4.20 -9.44
C ALA A 222 -8.10 -5.46 -9.32
N VAL A 223 -7.95 -6.19 -10.42
CA VAL A 223 -7.19 -7.45 -10.46
C VAL A 223 -6.24 -7.44 -11.66
N ALA A 224 -5.00 -7.87 -11.44
CA ALA A 224 -4.01 -8.12 -12.49
C ALA A 224 -3.55 -9.59 -12.43
N VAL A 225 -3.65 -10.30 -13.55
CA VAL A 225 -3.29 -11.72 -13.67
C VAL A 225 -1.89 -11.85 -14.28
N PHE A 226 -1.02 -12.62 -13.63
CA PHE A 226 0.35 -12.85 -14.07
C PHE A 226 0.60 -14.33 -14.32
N THR A 227 1.29 -14.63 -15.40
CA THR A 227 1.64 -15.99 -15.80
C THR A 227 3.16 -16.12 -15.89
N VAL A 228 3.73 -17.11 -15.21
CA VAL A 228 5.13 -17.49 -15.32
C VAL A 228 5.17 -18.90 -15.91
N PRO A 229 5.51 -19.07 -17.19
CA PRO A 229 5.52 -20.38 -17.82
C PRO A 229 6.55 -21.31 -17.19
N TYR A 230 6.28 -22.61 -17.21
CA TYR A 230 7.29 -23.60 -16.89
C TYR A 230 8.34 -23.65 -18.02
N SER A 231 9.61 -23.89 -17.65
CA SER A 231 10.71 -23.98 -18.61
C SER A 231 10.83 -25.35 -19.29
N ASN A 232 10.11 -26.36 -18.80
CA ASN A 232 10.16 -27.70 -19.38
C ASN A 232 9.45 -27.72 -20.74
N LYS A 233 10.11 -28.34 -21.73
CA LYS A 233 9.48 -28.71 -22.98
C LYS A 233 8.73 -30.02 -22.74
N ILE A 234 7.41 -30.03 -22.96
CA ILE A 234 6.63 -31.26 -22.93
C ILE A 234 6.71 -31.89 -24.31
N ASP A 235 7.03 -33.19 -24.34
CA ASP A 235 7.01 -33.99 -25.56
C ASP A 235 5.60 -33.98 -26.16
N PRO A 236 5.41 -33.52 -27.43
CA PRO A 236 4.11 -33.47 -28.08
C PRO A 236 3.36 -34.80 -28.08
N THR A 237 4.07 -35.93 -28.04
CA THR A 237 3.49 -37.27 -28.00
C THR A 237 2.75 -37.59 -26.70
N ARG A 238 2.93 -36.77 -25.66
CA ARG A 238 2.23 -36.92 -24.36
C ARG A 238 0.86 -36.23 -24.31
N PHE A 239 0.50 -35.43 -25.31
CA PHE A 239 -0.85 -34.87 -25.38
C PHE A 239 -1.79 -35.91 -26.01
N ALA A 240 -2.92 -36.19 -25.35
CA ALA A 240 -3.99 -36.96 -25.99
C ALA A 240 -4.49 -36.19 -27.21
N ALA A 241 -4.65 -36.88 -28.35
CA ALA A 241 -5.27 -36.29 -29.52
C ALA A 241 -6.67 -35.79 -29.13
N ARG A 242 -7.01 -34.53 -29.47
CA ARG A 242 -8.38 -34.05 -29.34
C ARG A 242 -9.25 -34.85 -30.30
N THR A 243 -10.07 -35.76 -29.78
CA THR A 243 -11.18 -36.38 -30.52
C THR A 243 -12.37 -35.45 -30.61
#